data_AF-A0A351Y612-F1
#
_entry.id   AF-A0A351Y612-F1
#
_cell.length_a   1.000
_cell.length_b   1.000
_cell.length_c   1.000
_cell.angle_alpha   90.00
_cell.angle_beta   90.00
_cell.angle_gamma   90.00
#
_symmetry.space_group_name_H-M   'P 1'
#
loop_
_entity.id
_entity.type
_entity.pdbx_description
1 polymer ?
#
loop_
_entity_poly.entity_id
_entity_poly.type
_entity_poly.pdbx_seq_one_letter_code
_entity_poly.pdbx_strand_id
1 'polypeptide(L)' 'MSAAVREKGTRYSVFMGNMTKKHILVNRKVLSNIAIAFPLVFDKVYAEIVK' A
#
# COMPACT_ATOMS: atom_id res chain seq x y z
N MET A 1 4.27 -7.53 1.33
CA MET A 1 3.84 -6.21 0.78
C MET A 1 4.81 -5.64 -0.24
N SER A 2 6.13 -5.62 -0.01
CA SER A 2 7.09 -4.98 -0.92
C SER A 2 7.04 -5.49 -2.37
N ALA A 3 6.70 -6.77 -2.57
CA ALA A 3 6.45 -7.36 -3.88
C ALA A 3 5.20 -6.77 -4.56
N ALA A 4 4.05 -6.77 -3.88
CA ALA A 4 2.80 -6.22 -4.41
C ALA A 4 2.88 -4.73 -4.81
N VAL A 5 3.63 -3.92 -4.06
CA VAL A 5 3.84 -2.49 -4.39
C VAL A 5 4.76 -2.36 -5.61
N ARG A 6 5.77 -3.25 -5.74
CA ARG A 6 6.68 -3.31 -6.89
C ARG A 6 5.99 -3.74 -8.18
N GLU A 7 5.09 -4.72 -8.11
CA GLU A 7 4.28 -5.14 -9.28
C GLU A 7 3.44 -3.99 -9.83
N LYS A 8 3.05 -3.04 -8.98
CA LYS A 8 2.33 -1.83 -9.38
C LYS A 8 3.21 -0.65 -9.75
N GLY A 9 4.53 -0.85 -9.84
CA GLY A 9 5.49 0.17 -10.29
C GLY A 9 5.96 1.15 -9.21
N THR A 10 5.52 1.02 -7.96
CA THR A 10 5.96 1.90 -6.88
C THR A 10 6.98 1.22 -5.97
N ARG A 11 7.98 1.98 -5.51
CA ARG A 11 8.92 1.48 -4.50
C ARG A 11 8.28 1.54 -3.12
N TYR A 12 8.50 0.52 -2.31
CA TYR A 12 8.00 0.45 -0.93
C TYR A 12 8.26 1.74 -0.14
N SER A 13 9.47 2.30 -0.20
CA SER A 13 9.82 3.54 0.51
C SER A 13 8.99 4.75 0.06
N VAL A 14 8.66 4.84 -1.22
CA VAL A 14 7.83 5.92 -1.78
C VAL A 14 6.39 5.76 -1.31
N PHE A 15 5.86 4.54 -1.40
CA PHE A 15 4.52 4.21 -0.92
C PHE A 15 4.35 4.54 0.56
N MET A 16 5.30 4.12 1.41
CA MET A 16 5.26 4.42 2.83
C MET A 16 5.45 5.91 3.13
N GLY A 17 6.26 6.61 2.35
CA GLY A 17 6.38 8.07 2.44
C GLY A 17 5.07 8.79 2.14
N ASN A 18 4.37 8.38 1.09
CA ASN A 18 3.05 8.93 0.73
C ASN A 18 1.99 8.61 1.80
N MET A 19 2.04 7.40 2.34
CA MET A 19 1.16 6.97 3.42
C MET A 19 1.31 7.84 4.68
N THR A 20 2.56 8.16 5.06
CA THR A 20 2.85 9.12 6.15
C THR A 20 2.37 10.53 5.81
N LYS A 21 2.61 11.02 4.57
CA LYS A 21 2.15 12.35 4.13
C LYS A 21 0.64 12.50 4.17
N LYS A 22 -0.10 11.43 3.89
CA LYS A 22 -1.57 11.39 3.98
C LYS A 22 -2.09 11.07 5.39
N HIS A 23 -1.21 10.99 6.39
CA HIS A 23 -1.56 10.62 7.77
C HIS A 23 -2.30 9.27 7.89
N ILE A 24 -2.05 8.33 6.96
CA ILE A 24 -2.68 7.01 6.98
C ILE A 24 -1.87 6.12 7.93
N LEU A 25 -2.34 6.02 9.18
CA LEU A 25 -1.77 5.16 10.23
C LEU A 25 -2.30 3.72 10.13
N VAL A 26 -2.12 3.06 8.98
CA VAL A 26 -2.47 1.63 8.85
C VAL A 26 -1.25 0.76 9.14
N ASN A 27 -1.47 -0.27 9.94
CA ASN A 27 -0.42 -1.20 10.34
C ASN A 27 0.09 -2.01 9.14
N ARG A 28 1.42 -2.04 8.95
CA ARG A 28 2.08 -2.73 7.82
C ARG A 28 1.68 -4.21 7.70
N LYS A 29 1.50 -4.89 8.83
CA LYS A 29 1.09 -6.31 8.84
C LYS A 29 -0.32 -6.49 8.30
N VAL A 30 -1.25 -5.65 8.75
CA VAL A 30 -2.65 -5.65 8.30
C VAL A 30 -2.71 -5.36 6.80
N LEU A 31 -1.98 -4.35 6.34
CA LEU A 31 -1.95 -3.98 4.93
C LEU A 31 -1.32 -5.08 4.06
N SER A 32 -0.33 -5.81 4.57
CA SER A 32 0.23 -6.97 3.87
C SER A 32 -0.74 -8.16 3.83
N ASN A 33 -1.55 -8.35 4.88
CA ASN A 33 -2.64 -9.34 4.86
C ASN A 33 -3.75 -8.94 3.90
N ILE A 34 -4.14 -7.67 3.84
CA ILE A 34 -5.13 -7.15 2.89
C ILE A 34 -4.64 -7.37 1.46
N ALA A 35 -3.35 -7.15 1.17
CA ALA A 35 -2.79 -7.42 -0.15
C ALA A 35 -2.93 -8.89 -0.58
N ILE A 36 -2.90 -9.84 0.37
CA ILE A 36 -3.01 -11.28 0.10
C ILE A 36 -4.48 -11.72 0.06
N ALA A 37 -5.28 -11.33 1.05
CA ALA A 37 -6.65 -11.77 1.22
C ALA A 37 -7.66 -11.00 0.33
N PHE A 38 -7.38 -9.72 0.06
CA PHE A 38 -8.29 -8.82 -0.65
C PHE A 38 -7.53 -7.91 -1.63
N PRO A 39 -7.02 -8.46 -2.74
CA PRO A 39 -6.25 -7.70 -3.73
C PRO A 39 -7.02 -6.49 -4.28
N LEU A 40 -8.33 -6.62 -4.52
CA LEU A 40 -9.18 -5.51 -4.98
C LEU A 40 -9.25 -4.34 -3.98
N VAL A 41 -9.23 -4.63 -2.68
CA VAL A 41 -9.25 -3.59 -1.63
C VAL A 41 -7.88 -2.92 -1.56
N PHE A 42 -6.82 -3.72 -1.61
CA PHE A 42 -5.45 -3.20 -1.67
C PHE A 42 -5.25 -2.26 -2.87
N ASP A 43 -5.84 -2.57 -4.02
CA ASP A 43 -5.75 -1.71 -5.22
C ASP A 43 -6.39 -0.34 -5.03
N LYS A 44 -7.56 -0.29 -4.40
CA LYS A 44 -8.22 0.99 -4.07
C LYS A 44 -7.37 1.80 -3.10
N VAL A 45 -6.87 1.17 -2.04
CA VAL A 45 -6.01 1.83 -1.05
C VAL A 45 -4.70 2.29 -1.69
N TYR A 46 -4.14 1.48 -2.60
CA TYR A 46 -2.94 1.84 -3.34
C TYR A 46 -3.17 3.05 -4.24
N ALA A 47 -4.28 3.07 -4.99
CA ALA A 47 -4.67 4.22 -5.78
C ALA A 47 -4.84 5.46 -4.88
N GLU A 48 -5.52 5.33 -3.74
CA GLU A 48 -5.70 6.40 -2.76
C GLU A 48 -4.37 6.94 -2.23
N ILE A 49 -3.35 6.09 -2.02
CA ILE A 49 -2.04 6.48 -1.46
C ILE A 49 -1.13 7.10 -2.54
N VAL A 50 -1.18 6.61 -3.78
CA VAL A 50 -0.30 7.05 -4.87
C VAL A 50 -0.82 8.29 -5.60
N LYS A 51 -2.14 8.52 -5.59
CA LYS A 51 -2.78 9.73 -6.14
C LYS A 51 -2.23 11.01 -5.52
#